data_AF-A0A667YC06-F1
#
_entry.id   AF-A0A667YC06-F1
#
_cell.length_a   1.000
_cell.length_b   1.000
_cell.length_c   1.000
_cell.angle_alpha   90.00
_cell.angle_beta   90.00
_cell.angle_gamma   90.00
#
_symmetry.space_group_name_H-M   'P 1'
#
loop_
_entity.id
_entity.type
_entity.pdbx_description
1 polymer ?
#
loop_
_entity_poly.entity_id
_entity_poly.type
_entity_poly.pdbx_seq_one_letter_code
_entity_poly.pdbx_strand_id
1 'polypeptide(L)'
;LVREARKLNNQEDRSSISDTQLTLCHPERELLPLVLAHCHYTLRKGKETDSSYNLPGIQTQLARRFLSGKPLIEAVRMEKTYVQLHADRFPKGTSRVLRSYTDVCDAVFVVEIGLRFLGKTGGDPKGQLLSYLTDSLQMGAQISSCVAKSRLEHSIFTWQLLTCWKSELMLSRLQVKFQQKLSQEERKGLKMFLSATDIDTFSLELHEILLLKTSSSMPDQVYSPHWESTVENHLEQKNLPPLPCLDSLPEDITLDKGADVWRTAVEFRKA
;
A
#
# COMPACT_ATOMS: atom_id res chain seq x y z
N LEU A 1 21.82 -0.55 1.87
CA LEU A 1 21.37 -0.78 3.28
C LEU A 1 22.13 -1.92 3.96
N VAL A 2 22.02 -3.18 3.55
CA VAL A 2 22.81 -4.29 4.16
C VAL A 2 24.33 -4.07 4.05
N ARG A 3 24.83 -3.60 2.90
CA ARG A 3 26.25 -3.22 2.73
C ARG A 3 26.69 -2.10 3.71
N GLU A 4 25.83 -1.09 3.90
CA GLU A 4 26.10 0.01 4.85
C GLU A 4 26.02 -0.46 6.31
N ALA A 5 25.09 -1.37 6.64
CA ALA A 5 25.02 -1.98 7.97
C ALA A 5 26.23 -2.89 8.26
N ARG A 6 26.80 -3.56 7.25
CA ARG A 6 28.03 -4.35 7.41
C ARG A 6 29.28 -3.51 7.61
N LYS A 7 29.38 -2.32 7.01
CA LYS A 7 30.47 -1.37 7.31
C LYS A 7 30.55 -1.02 8.80
N LEU A 8 29.43 -1.11 9.51
CA LEU A 8 29.36 -0.89 10.96
C LEU A 8 29.76 -2.12 11.79
N ASN A 9 29.69 -3.34 11.24
CA ASN A 9 29.74 -4.59 12.00
C ASN A 9 30.76 -5.66 11.52
N ASN A 10 31.63 -5.38 10.53
CA ASN A 10 32.77 -6.23 10.09
C ASN A 10 32.51 -7.75 10.03
N GLN A 11 31.66 -8.23 9.12
CA GLN A 11 31.43 -9.68 8.99
C GLN A 11 31.13 -10.12 7.54
N GLU A 12 31.85 -11.15 7.08
CA GLU A 12 31.67 -11.85 5.81
C GLU A 12 31.39 -13.33 6.06
N ASP A 13 30.24 -13.82 5.63
CA ASP A 13 29.98 -15.25 5.43
C ASP A 13 28.97 -15.43 4.29
N ARG A 14 29.19 -16.48 3.49
CA ARG A 14 28.38 -16.89 2.32
C ARG A 14 27.84 -18.32 2.56
N SER A 15 26.53 -18.50 2.56
CA SER A 15 25.87 -19.82 2.43
C SER A 15 24.39 -19.69 2.04
N SER A 16 23.80 -20.79 1.55
CA SER A 16 22.51 -20.90 0.85
C SER A 16 21.31 -20.19 1.51
N ILE A 17 20.47 -19.59 0.67
CA ILE A 17 19.34 -18.71 1.02
C ILE A 17 18.19 -19.47 1.70
N SER A 18 18.05 -19.31 3.02
CA SER A 18 16.86 -19.65 3.81
C SER A 18 16.05 -18.40 4.17
N ASP A 19 14.78 -18.52 4.59
CA ASP A 19 13.92 -17.37 4.98
C ASP A 19 14.57 -16.47 6.05
N THR A 20 15.38 -17.05 6.93
CA THR A 20 16.18 -16.34 7.95
C THR A 20 17.23 -15.39 7.36
N GLN A 21 17.53 -15.50 6.08
CA GLN A 21 18.51 -14.69 5.36
C GLN A 21 17.90 -13.47 4.65
N LEU A 22 16.56 -13.41 4.53
CA LEU A 22 15.86 -12.25 3.99
C LEU A 22 15.60 -11.20 5.07
N THR A 23 15.71 -9.93 4.69
CA THR A 23 15.30 -8.80 5.56
C THR A 23 13.81 -8.57 5.35
N LEU A 24 12.97 -9.23 6.16
CA LEU A 24 11.54 -8.96 6.23
C LEU A 24 11.29 -8.12 7.48
N CYS A 25 10.56 -7.02 7.33
CA CYS A 25 10.16 -6.15 8.43
C CYS A 25 8.70 -5.78 8.21
N HIS A 26 7.84 -6.27 9.07
CA HIS A 26 6.42 -5.97 9.03
C HIS A 26 6.19 -4.54 9.57
N PRO A 27 5.64 -3.61 8.77
CA PRO A 27 5.54 -2.22 9.18
C PRO A 27 4.70 -2.01 10.45
N GLU A 28 3.55 -2.67 10.57
CA GLU A 28 2.62 -2.47 11.69
C GLU A 28 2.98 -3.28 12.94
N ARG A 29 3.53 -4.49 12.79
CA ARG A 29 3.84 -5.38 13.92
C ARG A 29 5.22 -5.13 14.51
N GLU A 30 6.16 -4.65 13.71
CA GLU A 30 7.57 -4.56 14.14
C GLU A 30 8.12 -3.15 14.07
N LEU A 31 7.91 -2.43 12.96
CA LEU A 31 8.43 -1.07 12.79
C LEU A 31 7.67 -0.05 13.65
N LEU A 32 6.34 -0.06 13.61
CA LEU A 32 5.50 0.90 14.34
C LEU A 32 5.74 0.83 15.86
N PRO A 33 5.72 -0.34 16.53
CA PRO A 33 6.02 -0.41 17.96
C PRO A 33 7.42 0.07 18.30
N LEU A 34 8.41 -0.20 17.43
CA LEU A 34 9.78 0.27 17.60
C LEU A 34 9.87 1.80 17.52
N VAL A 35 9.20 2.43 16.55
CA VAL A 35 9.16 3.90 16.44
C VAL A 35 8.48 4.52 17.66
N LEU A 36 7.34 3.95 18.10
CA LEU A 36 6.61 4.44 19.27
C LEU A 36 7.42 4.30 20.56
N ALA A 37 8.18 3.23 20.74
CA ALA A 37 9.06 3.03 21.90
C ALA A 37 10.22 4.05 21.97
N HIS A 38 10.51 4.72 20.85
CA HIS A 38 11.54 5.77 20.76
C HIS A 38 10.95 7.18 20.61
N CYS A 39 9.64 7.35 20.86
CA CYS A 39 8.95 8.63 20.91
C CYS A 39 8.90 9.17 22.34
N HIS A 40 9.38 10.40 22.55
CA HIS A 40 9.39 11.08 23.85
C HIS A 40 8.39 12.24 23.82
N TYR A 41 7.49 12.27 24.81
CA TYR A 41 6.50 13.34 24.96
C TYR A 41 6.97 14.32 26.03
N THR A 42 6.97 15.60 25.70
CA THR A 42 7.27 16.68 26.65
C THR A 42 6.05 17.58 26.82
N LEU A 43 5.58 17.69 28.07
CA LEU A 43 4.46 18.54 28.43
C LEU A 43 4.98 19.91 28.84
N ARG A 44 4.71 20.95 28.04
CA ARG A 44 5.00 22.34 28.40
C ARG A 44 3.75 22.98 29.00
N LYS A 45 3.84 23.48 30.23
CA LYS A 45 2.72 24.08 30.96
C LYS A 45 2.10 25.22 30.14
N GLY A 46 0.84 25.07 29.73
CA GLY A 46 0.10 26.05 28.92
C GLY A 46 0.28 25.97 27.39
N LYS A 47 0.94 24.93 26.85
CA LYS A 47 1.07 24.68 25.40
C LYS A 47 0.72 23.22 25.05
N GLU A 48 0.65 22.91 23.74
CA GLU A 48 0.48 21.54 23.25
C GLU A 48 1.66 20.64 23.66
N THR A 49 1.38 19.34 23.82
CA THR A 49 2.37 18.29 24.07
C THR A 49 3.29 18.16 22.85
N ASP A 50 4.59 18.37 23.07
CA ASP A 50 5.60 18.28 22.02
C ASP A 50 6.16 16.85 21.97
N SER A 51 6.29 16.27 20.77
CA SER A 51 6.79 14.90 20.58
C SER A 51 8.13 14.92 19.83
N SER A 52 9.11 14.19 20.37
CA SER A 52 10.45 14.08 19.78
C SER A 52 10.85 12.61 19.60
N TYR A 53 11.51 12.31 18.48
CA TYR A 53 11.88 10.94 18.11
C TYR A 53 13.40 10.75 18.26
N ASN A 54 13.81 9.69 18.94
CA ASN A 54 15.22 9.30 19.02
C ASN A 54 15.62 8.53 17.74
N LEU A 55 15.86 9.27 16.65
CA LEU A 55 16.25 8.70 15.35
C LEU A 55 17.50 7.80 15.43
N PRO A 56 18.58 8.17 16.16
CA PRO A 56 19.73 7.28 16.33
C PRO A 56 19.35 5.94 16.98
N GLY A 57 18.53 5.98 18.03
CA GLY A 57 18.05 4.77 18.71
C GLY A 57 17.23 3.87 17.79
N ILE A 58 16.31 4.46 17.01
CA ILE A 58 15.51 3.75 15.99
C ILE A 58 16.44 3.10 14.96
N GLN A 59 17.40 3.84 14.41
CA GLN A 59 18.35 3.35 13.43
C GLN A 59 19.17 2.16 13.97
N THR A 60 19.69 2.26 15.19
CA THR A 60 20.45 1.17 15.83
C THR A 60 19.59 -0.08 16.02
N GLN A 61 18.35 0.06 16.48
CA GLN A 61 17.44 -1.09 16.65
C GLN A 61 17.06 -1.72 15.31
N LEU A 62 16.83 -0.92 14.26
CA LEU A 62 16.55 -1.44 12.92
C LEU A 62 17.75 -2.22 12.37
N ALA A 63 18.95 -1.66 12.46
CA ALA A 63 20.16 -2.33 12.01
C ALA A 63 20.38 -3.64 12.77
N ARG A 64 20.24 -3.62 14.10
CA ARG A 64 20.44 -4.78 14.95
C ARG A 64 19.43 -5.89 14.67
N ARG A 65 18.14 -5.57 14.55
CA ARG A 65 17.06 -6.56 14.41
C ARG A 65 16.95 -7.14 13.01
N PHE A 66 17.11 -6.30 11.98
CA PHE A 66 16.76 -6.67 10.61
C PHE A 66 17.96 -6.86 9.69
N LEU A 67 19.07 -6.15 9.92
CA LEU A 67 20.20 -6.12 8.99
C LEU A 67 21.40 -6.93 9.48
N SER A 68 21.61 -7.01 10.80
CA SER A 68 22.74 -7.72 11.38
C SER A 68 22.68 -9.22 11.09
N GLY A 69 23.80 -9.80 10.66
CA GLY A 69 23.91 -11.24 10.37
C GLY A 69 23.24 -11.69 9.06
N LYS A 70 22.63 -10.80 8.28
CA LYS A 70 22.04 -11.15 6.98
C LYS A 70 23.13 -11.32 5.90
N PRO A 71 23.05 -12.35 5.04
CA PRO A 71 24.00 -12.56 3.95
C PRO A 71 23.81 -11.53 2.85
N LEU A 72 24.88 -11.31 2.07
CA LEU A 72 24.77 -10.56 0.83
C LEU A 72 24.27 -11.52 -0.25
N ILE A 73 23.05 -11.33 -0.71
CA ILE A 73 22.47 -12.11 -1.81
C ILE A 73 22.94 -11.52 -3.13
N GLU A 74 23.67 -12.32 -3.91
CA GLU A 74 24.01 -11.98 -5.29
C GLU A 74 22.79 -12.22 -6.19
N ALA A 75 22.54 -11.30 -7.12
CA ALA A 75 21.39 -11.39 -8.01
C ALA A 75 21.60 -12.53 -9.01
N VAL A 76 20.88 -13.63 -8.83
CA VAL A 76 20.78 -14.69 -9.85
C VAL A 76 19.81 -14.21 -10.93
N ARG A 77 20.30 -14.12 -12.17
CA ARG A 77 19.52 -13.68 -13.32
C ARG A 77 18.57 -14.83 -13.72
N MET A 78 17.36 -14.81 -13.18
CA MET A 78 16.28 -15.73 -13.57
C MET A 78 15.72 -15.32 -14.93
N GLU A 79 15.44 -16.29 -15.80
CA GLU A 79 14.66 -16.08 -17.02
C GLU A 79 13.25 -15.60 -16.62
N LYS A 80 12.83 -14.49 -17.22
CA LYS A 80 11.58 -13.83 -16.87
C LYS A 80 10.43 -14.53 -17.56
N THR A 81 9.60 -15.24 -16.80
CA THR A 81 8.24 -15.55 -17.23
C THR A 81 7.34 -14.43 -16.73
N TYR A 82 6.95 -13.51 -17.62
CA TYR A 82 6.00 -12.46 -17.24
C TYR A 82 4.62 -13.08 -17.07
N VAL A 83 4.07 -13.03 -15.85
CA VAL A 83 2.63 -13.18 -15.68
C VAL A 83 2.02 -11.86 -16.08
N GLN A 84 1.15 -11.89 -17.10
CA GLN A 84 0.28 -10.77 -17.39
C GLN A 84 -0.74 -10.71 -16.26
N LEU A 85 -0.45 -9.88 -15.27
CA LEU A 85 -1.33 -9.64 -14.14
C LEU A 85 -2.45 -8.74 -14.65
N HIS A 86 -3.68 -9.23 -14.61
CA HIS A 86 -4.85 -8.48 -15.03
C HIS A 86 -5.43 -7.73 -13.84
N ALA A 87 -5.81 -6.48 -14.05
CA ALA A 87 -6.60 -5.72 -13.08
C ALA A 87 -8.09 -6.09 -13.13
N ASP A 88 -8.45 -7.23 -13.75
CA ASP A 88 -9.82 -7.63 -13.96
C ASP A 88 -10.56 -7.87 -12.64
N ARG A 89 -11.85 -7.54 -12.65
CA ARG A 89 -12.67 -7.40 -11.45
C ARG A 89 -12.77 -8.72 -10.68
N PHE A 90 -12.48 -8.64 -9.39
CA PHE A 90 -12.71 -9.73 -8.44
C PHE A 90 -14.21 -10.06 -8.31
N PRO A 91 -14.62 -11.35 -8.19
CA PRO A 91 -16.00 -11.67 -7.83
C PRO A 91 -16.31 -11.16 -6.42
N LYS A 92 -17.22 -10.19 -6.34
CA LYS A 92 -17.72 -9.56 -5.10
C LYS A 92 -18.07 -10.65 -4.06
N GLY A 93 -17.33 -10.74 -2.94
CA GLY A 93 -17.66 -11.71 -1.89
C GLY A 93 -16.65 -11.96 -0.75
N THR A 94 -15.39 -11.54 -0.88
CA THR A 94 -14.33 -11.86 0.11
C THR A 94 -14.12 -10.80 1.21
N SER A 95 -14.79 -9.64 1.14
CA SER A 95 -14.67 -8.56 2.14
C SER A 95 -15.25 -8.91 3.52
N ARG A 96 -15.81 -10.10 3.73
CA ARG A 96 -16.41 -10.49 5.02
C ARG A 96 -15.44 -11.18 5.98
N VAL A 97 -14.22 -11.51 5.55
CA VAL A 97 -13.25 -12.29 6.33
C VAL A 97 -12.32 -11.42 7.18
N LEU A 98 -11.84 -10.27 6.68
CA LEU A 98 -10.92 -9.40 7.43
C LEU A 98 -11.70 -8.39 8.26
N ARG A 99 -11.84 -8.67 9.56
CA ARG A 99 -12.58 -7.76 10.45
C ARG A 99 -11.68 -6.81 11.22
N SER A 100 -10.39 -7.13 11.37
CA SER A 100 -9.45 -6.31 12.11
C SER A 100 -8.45 -5.60 11.19
N TYR A 101 -8.03 -4.41 11.60
CA TYR A 101 -6.97 -3.66 10.90
C TYR A 101 -5.66 -4.44 10.79
N THR A 102 -5.31 -5.19 11.84
CA THR A 102 -4.11 -6.03 11.87
C THR A 102 -4.18 -7.15 10.83
N ASP A 103 -5.33 -7.80 10.67
CA ASP A 103 -5.52 -8.86 9.67
C ASP A 103 -5.35 -8.31 8.24
N VAL A 104 -5.87 -7.10 7.99
CA VAL A 104 -5.70 -6.43 6.70
C VAL A 104 -4.24 -6.06 6.45
N CYS A 105 -3.52 -5.57 7.47
CA CYS A 105 -2.10 -5.23 7.32
C CYS A 105 -1.24 -6.47 7.03
N ASP A 106 -1.50 -7.59 7.70
CA ASP A 106 -0.83 -8.86 7.41
C ASP A 106 -1.09 -9.31 5.97
N ALA A 107 -2.36 -9.24 5.53
CA ALA A 107 -2.74 -9.64 4.18
C ALA A 107 -2.06 -8.76 3.13
N VAL A 108 -2.02 -7.43 3.33
CA VAL A 108 -1.27 -6.51 2.45
C VAL A 108 0.21 -6.90 2.40
N PHE A 109 0.85 -7.09 3.56
CA PHE A 109 2.27 -7.41 3.64
C PHE A 109 2.63 -8.70 2.88
N VAL A 110 1.86 -9.76 3.08
CA VAL A 110 2.04 -11.05 2.42
C VAL A 110 1.83 -10.94 0.90
N VAL A 111 0.77 -10.26 0.45
CA VAL A 111 0.47 -10.11 -0.98
C VAL A 111 1.53 -9.26 -1.67
N GLU A 112 2.06 -8.21 -1.02
CA GLU A 112 3.17 -7.41 -1.55
C GLU A 112 4.44 -8.24 -1.77
N ILE A 113 4.76 -9.14 -0.84
CA ILE A 113 5.87 -10.08 -1.02
C ILE A 113 5.58 -10.97 -2.24
N GLY A 114 4.39 -11.56 -2.30
CA GLY A 114 3.96 -12.39 -3.43
C GLY A 114 4.11 -11.70 -4.77
N LEU A 115 3.63 -10.46 -4.90
CA LEU A 115 3.74 -9.66 -6.13
C LEU A 115 5.19 -9.40 -6.53
N ARG A 116 6.09 -9.14 -5.59
CA ARG A 116 7.53 -8.95 -5.87
C ARG A 116 8.19 -10.21 -6.42
N PHE A 117 7.75 -11.40 -5.98
CA PHE A 117 8.21 -12.67 -6.53
C PHE A 117 7.58 -12.97 -7.88
N LEU A 118 6.25 -12.84 -8.02
CA LEU A 118 5.54 -13.03 -9.30
C LEU A 118 6.11 -12.15 -10.42
N GLY A 119 6.47 -10.90 -10.12
CA GLY A 119 7.11 -10.01 -11.10
C GLY A 119 8.49 -10.46 -11.58
N LYS A 120 9.13 -11.41 -10.88
CA LYS A 120 10.45 -11.96 -11.22
C LYS A 120 10.40 -13.40 -11.72
N THR A 121 9.57 -14.24 -11.12
CA THR A 121 9.51 -15.69 -11.37
C THR A 121 8.35 -16.09 -12.27
N GLY A 122 7.35 -15.22 -12.41
CA GLY A 122 6.06 -15.60 -12.96
C GLY A 122 5.32 -16.62 -12.09
N GLY A 123 4.34 -17.29 -12.69
CA GLY A 123 3.43 -18.26 -12.08
C GLY A 123 2.31 -18.64 -13.05
N ASP A 124 1.49 -19.63 -12.68
CA ASP A 124 0.29 -19.98 -13.46
C ASP A 124 -0.82 -18.93 -13.20
N PRO A 125 -1.29 -18.16 -14.19
CA PRO A 125 -2.35 -17.16 -14.00
C PRO A 125 -3.61 -17.72 -13.32
N LYS A 126 -3.94 -19.00 -13.59
CA LYS A 126 -5.09 -19.69 -13.01
C LYS A 126 -4.82 -20.31 -11.64
N GLY A 127 -3.55 -20.40 -11.24
CA GLY A 127 -3.12 -20.89 -9.94
C GLY A 127 -3.66 -20.03 -8.79
N GLN A 128 -3.83 -20.63 -7.61
CA GLN A 128 -4.33 -19.90 -6.44
C GLN A 128 -3.21 -19.07 -5.80
N LEU A 129 -3.52 -17.81 -5.48
CA LEU A 129 -2.59 -16.92 -4.76
C LEU A 129 -2.21 -17.50 -3.40
N LEU A 130 -3.18 -18.05 -2.66
CA LEU A 130 -2.91 -18.67 -1.37
C LEU A 130 -1.89 -19.82 -1.50
N SER A 131 -2.11 -20.76 -2.42
CA SER A 131 -1.20 -21.88 -2.68
C SER A 131 0.18 -21.42 -3.13
N TYR A 132 0.27 -20.37 -3.96
CA TYR A 132 1.56 -19.81 -4.34
C TYR A 132 2.33 -19.27 -3.14
N LEU A 133 1.65 -18.51 -2.27
CA LEU A 133 2.28 -17.93 -1.08
C LEU A 133 2.67 -19.01 -0.05
N THR A 134 1.83 -20.04 0.16
CA THR A 134 2.10 -21.11 1.12
C THR A 134 3.12 -22.12 0.58
N ASP A 135 2.94 -22.59 -0.64
CA ASP A 135 3.62 -23.79 -1.15
C ASP A 135 4.85 -23.42 -1.98
N SER A 136 4.78 -22.33 -2.75
CA SER A 136 5.91 -21.88 -3.58
C SER A 136 6.85 -20.96 -2.80
N LEU A 137 6.29 -20.01 -2.04
CA LEU A 137 7.08 -19.07 -1.24
C LEU A 137 7.30 -19.53 0.21
N GLN A 138 6.75 -20.69 0.61
CA GLN A 138 6.94 -21.27 1.95
C GLN A 138 6.53 -20.34 3.11
N MET A 139 5.61 -19.39 2.87
CA MET A 139 5.23 -18.37 3.85
C MET A 139 4.09 -18.81 4.79
N GLY A 140 3.79 -20.11 4.88
CA GLY A 140 2.63 -20.64 5.62
C GLY A 140 2.49 -20.14 7.06
N ALA A 141 3.60 -19.91 7.77
CA ALA A 141 3.59 -19.39 9.14
C ALA A 141 3.24 -17.89 9.25
N GLN A 142 3.40 -17.12 8.18
CA GLN A 142 3.14 -15.67 8.12
C GLN A 142 1.78 -15.35 7.50
N ILE A 143 1.13 -16.33 6.89
CA ILE A 143 -0.18 -16.19 6.24
C ILE A 143 -1.26 -16.40 7.30
N SER A 144 -1.90 -15.32 7.73
CA SER A 144 -3.21 -15.43 8.36
C SER A 144 -4.20 -15.99 7.33
N SER A 145 -5.30 -16.63 7.76
CA SER A 145 -6.38 -17.18 6.89
C SER A 145 -7.15 -16.12 6.07
N CYS A 146 -6.52 -14.95 5.93
CA CYS A 146 -6.99 -13.65 5.52
C CYS A 146 -6.73 -13.38 4.03
N VAL A 147 -5.72 -14.04 3.44
CA VAL A 147 -5.49 -13.93 2.01
C VAL A 147 -6.67 -14.61 1.30
N ALA A 148 -7.50 -13.79 0.67
CA ALA A 148 -8.66 -14.23 -0.08
C ALA A 148 -8.25 -15.32 -1.09
N LYS A 149 -9.14 -16.30 -1.32
CA LYS A 149 -9.00 -17.27 -2.40
C LYS A 149 -9.10 -16.53 -3.74
N SER A 150 -7.99 -16.00 -4.24
CA SER A 150 -7.86 -15.33 -5.52
C SER A 150 -6.97 -16.16 -6.45
N ARG A 151 -7.11 -15.96 -7.76
CA ARG A 151 -6.15 -16.49 -8.74
C ARG A 151 -4.97 -15.54 -8.87
N LEU A 152 -3.83 -16.06 -9.30
CA LEU A 152 -2.60 -15.27 -9.47
C LEU A 152 -2.78 -14.11 -10.45
N GLU A 153 -3.55 -14.28 -11.51
CA GLU A 153 -3.86 -13.20 -12.45
C GLU A 153 -4.54 -11.99 -11.79
N HIS A 154 -5.27 -12.18 -10.67
CA HIS A 154 -5.98 -11.13 -9.92
C HIS A 154 -5.17 -10.59 -8.73
N SER A 155 -3.87 -10.88 -8.64
CA SER A 155 -3.06 -10.52 -7.47
C SER A 155 -2.90 -9.01 -7.31
N ILE A 156 -2.78 -8.26 -8.42
CA ILE A 156 -2.68 -6.79 -8.39
C ILE A 156 -3.99 -6.20 -7.86
N PHE A 157 -5.13 -6.63 -8.41
CA PHE A 157 -6.43 -6.17 -7.94
C PHE A 157 -6.66 -6.54 -6.46
N THR A 158 -6.24 -7.74 -6.04
CA THR A 158 -6.31 -8.17 -4.64
C THR A 158 -5.50 -7.22 -3.74
N TRP A 159 -4.29 -6.85 -4.16
CA TRP A 159 -3.48 -5.85 -3.46
C TRP A 159 -4.16 -4.48 -3.40
N GLN A 160 -4.68 -3.98 -4.53
CA GLN A 160 -5.38 -2.69 -4.61
C GLN A 160 -6.58 -2.64 -3.64
N LEU A 161 -7.37 -3.72 -3.58
CA LEU A 161 -8.51 -3.82 -2.66
C LEU A 161 -8.05 -3.83 -1.19
N LEU A 162 -7.01 -4.59 -0.87
CA LEU A 162 -6.49 -4.69 0.50
C LEU A 162 -5.87 -3.37 0.98
N THR A 163 -5.12 -2.66 0.14
CA THR A 163 -4.52 -1.37 0.50
C THR A 163 -5.56 -0.26 0.63
N CYS A 164 -6.58 -0.26 -0.24
CA CYS A 164 -7.74 0.63 -0.13
C CYS A 164 -8.48 0.38 1.18
N TRP A 165 -8.80 -0.88 1.49
CA TRP A 165 -9.48 -1.24 2.73
C TRP A 165 -8.65 -0.93 3.98
N LYS A 166 -7.34 -1.16 3.95
CA LYS A 166 -6.41 -0.75 5.01
C LYS A 166 -6.55 0.74 5.29
N SER A 167 -6.55 1.57 4.23
CA SER A 167 -6.64 3.02 4.34
C SER A 167 -8.01 3.48 4.85
N GLU A 168 -9.09 2.80 4.47
CA GLU A 168 -10.43 3.08 4.99
C GLU A 168 -10.57 2.77 6.49
N LEU A 169 -9.97 1.67 6.95
CA LEU A 169 -9.91 1.35 8.36
C LEU A 169 -9.02 2.36 9.13
N MET A 170 -8.02 2.97 8.49
CA MET A 170 -7.27 4.06 9.09
C MET A 170 -8.11 5.34 9.17
N LEU A 171 -8.89 5.67 8.15
CA LEU A 171 -9.80 6.83 8.17
C LEU A 171 -10.80 6.77 9.33
N SER A 172 -11.35 5.59 9.63
CA SER A 172 -12.32 5.43 10.72
C SER A 172 -11.68 5.51 12.12
N ARG A 173 -10.37 5.24 12.23
CA ARG A 173 -9.65 5.15 13.52
C ARG A 173 -8.80 6.38 13.83
N LEU A 174 -8.33 7.08 12.81
CA LEU A 174 -7.45 8.23 12.93
C LEU A 174 -8.14 9.45 12.31
N GLN A 175 -8.24 10.54 13.06
CA GLN A 175 -8.56 11.85 12.50
C GLN A 175 -7.37 12.33 11.66
N VAL A 176 -7.16 11.72 10.49
CA VAL A 176 -6.10 12.13 9.56
C VAL A 176 -6.39 13.57 9.16
N LYS A 177 -5.52 14.52 9.54
CA LYS A 177 -5.62 15.89 9.02
C LYS A 177 -4.94 15.91 7.66
N PHE A 178 -5.73 15.98 6.59
CA PHE A 178 -5.17 16.21 5.26
C PHE A 178 -4.64 17.63 5.17
N GLN A 179 -3.56 17.79 4.41
CA GLN A 179 -2.86 19.08 4.27
C GLN A 179 -3.76 20.14 3.63
N GLN A 180 -4.64 19.76 2.72
CA GLN A 180 -5.64 20.64 2.12
C GLN A 180 -7.04 20.02 2.22
N LYS A 181 -8.04 20.85 2.54
CA LYS A 181 -9.45 20.45 2.64
C LYS A 181 -10.24 21.06 1.49
N LEU A 182 -11.28 20.36 1.07
CA LEU A 182 -12.24 20.86 0.09
C LEU A 182 -13.08 22.00 0.72
N SER A 183 -13.36 23.04 -0.07
CA SER A 183 -14.32 24.08 0.27
C SER A 183 -15.75 23.52 0.29
N GLN A 184 -16.71 24.32 0.75
CA GLN A 184 -18.11 23.88 0.80
C GLN A 184 -18.70 23.73 -0.62
N GLU A 185 -18.28 24.58 -1.54
CA GLU A 185 -18.66 24.59 -2.95
C GLU A 185 -18.08 23.37 -3.66
N GLU A 186 -16.79 23.09 -3.47
CA GLU A 186 -16.11 21.92 -4.04
C GLU A 186 -16.75 20.61 -3.54
N ARG A 187 -17.12 20.55 -2.26
CA ARG A 187 -17.84 19.39 -1.70
C ARG A 187 -19.21 19.18 -2.31
N LYS A 188 -19.94 20.26 -2.63
CA LYS A 188 -21.24 20.17 -3.30
C LYS A 188 -21.06 19.64 -4.73
N GLY A 189 -20.12 20.20 -5.49
CA GLY A 189 -19.76 19.74 -6.83
C GLY A 189 -19.38 18.26 -6.85
N LEU A 190 -18.48 17.87 -5.94
CA LEU A 190 -18.04 16.48 -5.80
C LEU A 190 -19.20 15.53 -5.47
N LYS A 191 -20.14 15.91 -4.59
CA LYS A 191 -21.30 15.06 -4.28
C LYS A 191 -22.24 14.88 -5.48
N MET A 192 -22.40 15.89 -6.32
CA MET A 192 -23.18 15.76 -7.56
C MET A 192 -22.52 14.75 -8.50
N PHE A 193 -21.21 14.86 -8.71
CA PHE A 193 -20.44 13.87 -9.47
C PHE A 193 -20.58 12.46 -8.90
N LEU A 194 -20.37 12.29 -7.58
CA LEU A 194 -20.44 11.00 -6.91
C LEU A 194 -21.82 10.34 -7.05
N SER A 195 -22.89 11.13 -7.16
CA SER A 195 -24.24 10.59 -7.38
C SER A 195 -24.49 10.02 -8.79
N ALA A 196 -23.65 10.40 -9.77
CA ALA A 196 -23.80 10.02 -11.18
C ALA A 196 -22.74 9.04 -11.69
N THR A 197 -21.68 8.80 -10.92
CA THR A 197 -20.53 7.97 -11.31
C THR A 197 -20.51 6.60 -10.62
N ASP A 198 -19.62 5.71 -11.06
CA ASP A 198 -19.30 4.47 -10.33
C ASP A 198 -18.36 4.78 -9.16
N ILE A 199 -18.94 5.02 -7.98
CA ILE A 199 -18.21 5.39 -6.76
C ILE A 199 -17.23 4.30 -6.33
N ASP A 200 -17.56 3.03 -6.54
CA ASP A 200 -16.68 1.91 -6.18
C ASP A 200 -15.40 1.95 -7.00
N THR A 201 -15.55 2.07 -8.33
CA THR A 201 -14.41 2.19 -9.25
C THR A 201 -13.65 3.49 -8.99
N PHE A 202 -14.32 4.63 -8.92
CA PHE A 202 -13.68 5.93 -8.66
C PHE A 202 -12.86 5.93 -7.37
N SER A 203 -13.43 5.45 -6.26
CA SER A 203 -12.74 5.44 -4.97
C SER A 203 -11.53 4.49 -4.95
N LEU A 204 -11.60 3.37 -5.67
CA LEU A 204 -10.51 2.39 -5.73
C LEU A 204 -9.34 2.89 -6.61
N GLU A 205 -9.64 3.49 -7.76
CA GLU A 205 -8.63 4.02 -8.68
C GLU A 205 -7.99 5.30 -8.11
N LEU A 206 -8.78 6.19 -7.50
CA LEU A 206 -8.25 7.37 -6.83
C LEU A 206 -7.34 6.99 -5.66
N HIS A 207 -7.69 5.94 -4.90
CA HIS A 207 -6.84 5.43 -3.83
C HIS A 207 -5.46 4.99 -4.37
N GLU A 208 -5.46 4.22 -5.47
CA GLU A 208 -4.23 3.73 -6.08
C GLU A 208 -3.36 4.89 -6.59
N ILE A 209 -3.94 5.87 -7.28
CA ILE A 209 -3.21 7.06 -7.75
C ILE A 209 -2.53 7.79 -6.58
N LEU A 210 -3.26 8.01 -5.48
CA LEU A 210 -2.72 8.65 -4.28
C LEU A 210 -1.59 7.82 -3.65
N LEU A 211 -1.75 6.50 -3.61
CA LEU A 211 -0.74 5.58 -3.08
C LEU A 211 0.53 5.58 -3.94
N LEU A 212 0.40 5.52 -5.26
CA LEU A 212 1.52 5.53 -6.20
C LEU A 212 2.25 6.88 -6.19
N LYS A 213 1.52 7.99 -6.13
CA LYS A 213 2.09 9.34 -6.03
C LYS A 213 2.90 9.52 -4.75
N THR A 214 2.38 9.05 -3.61
CA THR A 214 3.08 9.15 -2.31
C THR A 214 4.27 8.21 -2.17
N SER A 215 4.29 7.11 -2.93
CA SER A 215 5.37 6.10 -2.91
C SER A 215 6.49 6.39 -3.91
N SER A 216 6.24 7.25 -4.91
CA SER A 216 7.19 7.61 -5.95
C SER A 216 8.28 8.54 -5.41
N SER A 217 9.55 8.17 -5.60
CA SER A 217 10.71 9.06 -5.41
C SER A 217 10.89 10.07 -6.56
N MET A 218 9.98 10.10 -7.54
CA MET A 218 9.92 11.03 -8.66
C MET A 218 8.57 11.79 -8.59
N PRO A 219 8.50 12.93 -7.88
CA PRO A 219 7.22 13.58 -7.55
C PRO A 219 6.52 14.25 -8.75
N ASP A 220 7.28 14.66 -9.79
CA ASP A 220 6.82 15.72 -10.70
C ASP A 220 6.65 15.33 -12.18
N GLN A 221 6.86 14.06 -12.58
CA GLN A 221 6.84 13.69 -14.01
C GLN A 221 5.69 12.78 -14.46
N VAL A 222 4.92 12.15 -13.56
CA VAL A 222 3.97 11.10 -13.96
C VAL A 222 2.51 11.58 -13.98
N TYR A 223 2.14 12.60 -13.21
CA TYR A 223 0.74 13.00 -13.04
C TYR A 223 0.52 14.48 -13.32
N SER A 224 -0.51 14.77 -14.12
CA SER A 224 -0.97 16.13 -14.37
C SER A 224 -1.50 16.76 -13.07
N PRO A 225 -1.33 18.08 -12.86
CA PRO A 225 -2.02 18.78 -11.77
C PRO A 225 -3.55 18.73 -11.92
N HIS A 226 -4.06 18.50 -13.13
CA HIS A 226 -5.47 18.32 -13.42
C HIS A 226 -5.89 16.86 -13.14
N TRP A 227 -6.92 16.71 -12.31
CA TRP A 227 -7.32 15.43 -11.74
C TRP A 227 -8.09 14.56 -12.76
N GLU A 228 -8.91 15.17 -13.62
CA GLU A 228 -9.68 14.49 -14.68
C GLU A 228 -8.76 13.70 -15.59
N SER A 229 -7.84 14.40 -16.28
CA SER A 229 -6.88 13.78 -17.18
C SER A 229 -5.99 12.76 -16.47
N THR A 230 -5.70 12.95 -15.19
CA THR A 230 -4.92 11.97 -14.40
C THR A 230 -5.70 10.68 -14.20
N VAL A 231 -6.99 10.76 -13.88
CA VAL A 231 -7.87 9.60 -13.71
C VAL A 231 -8.12 8.92 -15.06
N GLU A 232 -8.39 9.66 -16.12
CA GLU A 232 -8.59 9.11 -17.48
C GLU A 232 -7.36 8.34 -17.95
N ASN A 233 -6.18 8.97 -17.92
CA ASN A 233 -4.94 8.32 -18.32
C ASN A 233 -4.68 7.04 -17.50
N HIS A 234 -5.02 7.05 -16.21
CA HIS A 234 -4.86 5.86 -15.36
C HIS A 234 -5.83 4.74 -15.74
N LEU A 235 -7.10 5.07 -16.02
CA LEU A 235 -8.10 4.10 -16.48
C LEU A 235 -7.73 3.50 -17.84
N GLU A 236 -7.26 4.34 -18.77
CA GLU A 236 -6.79 3.92 -20.09
C GLU A 236 -5.61 2.95 -19.99
N GLN A 237 -4.62 3.26 -19.15
CA GLN A 237 -3.47 2.37 -18.89
C GLN A 237 -3.90 1.00 -18.36
N LYS A 238 -4.99 0.95 -17.59
CA LYS A 238 -5.56 -0.29 -17.03
C LYS A 238 -6.60 -0.94 -17.95
N ASN A 239 -6.86 -0.38 -19.13
CA ASN A 239 -7.93 -0.80 -20.06
C ASN A 239 -9.31 -0.86 -19.37
N LEU A 240 -9.57 0.05 -18.44
CA LEU A 240 -10.86 0.18 -17.76
C LEU A 240 -11.77 1.12 -18.54
N PRO A 241 -13.10 0.93 -18.46
CA PRO A 241 -14.04 1.84 -19.10
C PRO A 241 -13.93 3.24 -18.46
N PRO A 242 -14.17 4.32 -19.24
CA PRO A 242 -14.19 5.67 -18.70
C PRO A 242 -15.29 5.82 -17.64
N LEU A 243 -15.03 6.63 -16.62
CA LEU A 243 -16.01 6.91 -15.58
C LEU A 243 -17.09 7.85 -16.11
N PRO A 244 -18.38 7.59 -15.82
CA PRO A 244 -19.45 8.51 -16.18
C PRO A 244 -19.27 9.87 -15.50
N CYS A 245 -19.58 10.93 -16.25
CA CYS A 245 -19.65 12.31 -15.76
C CYS A 245 -18.31 12.84 -15.21
N LEU A 246 -17.17 12.34 -15.68
CA LEU A 246 -15.87 12.81 -15.20
C LEU A 246 -15.68 14.32 -15.45
N ASP A 247 -16.17 14.82 -16.59
CA ASP A 247 -16.21 16.24 -16.98
C ASP A 247 -17.00 17.13 -15.99
N SER A 248 -17.83 16.53 -15.14
CA SER A 248 -18.68 17.28 -14.19
C SER A 248 -17.97 17.63 -12.88
N LEU A 249 -16.76 17.10 -12.67
CA LEU A 249 -16.02 17.42 -11.46
C LEU A 249 -15.41 18.83 -11.57
N PRO A 250 -15.39 19.60 -10.47
CA PRO A 250 -14.85 20.96 -10.51
C PRO A 250 -13.37 20.99 -10.94
N GLU A 251 -13.05 21.80 -11.95
CA GLU A 251 -11.69 22.05 -12.45
C GLU A 251 -10.74 22.59 -11.34
N ASP A 252 -11.32 23.25 -10.32
CA ASP A 252 -10.61 23.84 -9.18
C ASP A 252 -10.04 22.80 -8.20
N ILE A 253 -10.49 21.53 -8.28
CA ILE A 253 -10.02 20.47 -7.40
C ILE A 253 -8.68 19.94 -7.91
N THR A 254 -7.59 20.40 -7.30
CA THR A 254 -6.26 19.89 -7.59
C THR A 254 -5.98 18.57 -6.87
N LEU A 255 -4.96 17.84 -7.36
CA LEU A 255 -4.52 16.58 -6.76
C LEU A 255 -4.04 16.72 -5.30
N ASP A 256 -3.69 17.92 -4.85
CA ASP A 256 -3.31 18.20 -3.45
C ASP A 256 -4.48 18.04 -2.48
N LYS A 257 -5.72 18.21 -2.98
CA LYS A 257 -6.97 17.93 -2.25
C LYS A 257 -7.42 16.48 -2.41
N GLY A 258 -6.73 15.67 -3.21
CA GLY A 258 -7.13 14.32 -3.59
C GLY A 258 -7.41 13.39 -2.41
N ALA A 259 -6.71 13.56 -1.29
CA ALA A 259 -6.97 12.79 -0.09
C ALA A 259 -8.31 13.14 0.58
N ASP A 260 -8.71 14.42 0.60
CA ASP A 260 -10.03 14.85 1.12
C ASP A 260 -11.16 14.48 0.14
N VAL A 261 -10.88 14.48 -1.17
CA VAL A 261 -11.77 13.94 -2.22
C VAL A 261 -12.04 12.46 -1.99
N TRP A 262 -10.97 11.66 -1.83
CA TRP A 262 -11.08 10.23 -1.60
C TRP A 262 -11.86 9.91 -0.32
N ARG A 263 -11.59 10.62 0.77
CA ARG A 263 -12.39 10.49 2.01
C ARG A 263 -13.86 10.81 1.75
N THR A 264 -14.16 11.91 1.08
CA THR A 264 -15.55 12.31 0.80
C THR A 264 -16.26 11.24 -0.04
N ALA A 265 -15.58 10.62 -1.00
CA ALA A 265 -16.11 9.50 -1.79
C ALA A 265 -16.38 8.26 -0.93
N VAL A 266 -15.45 7.89 -0.05
CA VAL A 266 -15.62 6.75 0.88
C VAL A 266 -16.76 6.99 1.87
N GLU A 267 -16.91 8.21 2.39
CA GLU A 267 -18.00 8.60 3.28
C GLU A 267 -19.34 8.59 2.54
N PHE A 268 -19.39 9.12 1.32
CA PHE A 268 -20.59 9.13 0.48
C PHE A 268 -21.04 7.71 0.10
N ARG A 269 -20.09 6.79 -0.17
CA ARG A 269 -20.40 5.38 -0.43
C ARG A 269 -20.99 4.65 0.78
N LYS A 270 -20.62 5.07 1.99
CA LYS A 270 -21.07 4.46 3.26
C LYS A 270 -22.37 5.08 3.80
N ALA A 271 -22.80 6.22 3.25
CA ALA A 271 -24.03 6.92 3.59
C ALA A 271 -25.25 6.26 2.95
#